data_AF-A0A378IH19-F1
#
_entry.id   AF-A0A378IH19-F1
#
_cell.length_a   1.000
_cell.length_b   1.000
_cell.length_c   1.000
_cell.angle_alpha   90.00
_cell.angle_beta   90.00
_cell.angle_gamma   90.00
#
_symmetry.space_group_name_H-M   'P 1'
#
loop_
_entity.id
_entity.type
_entity.pdbx_description
1 polymer ?
#
loop_
_entity_poly.entity_id
_entity_poly.type
_entity_poly.pdbx_seq_one_letter_code
_entity_poly.pdbx_strand_id
1 'polypeptide(L)'
;MNTELQVKIAFQKNKIEQFINQMRKILSTTPDAIEKENRLEVFDTLLLLATYADSEELEKEFQRSLPQYETDNTINYMCRQLREINGFCKCSLSDEHEVYQDLFTTITLPSTRAKHSARELLSETISKMIIETTNAAHTYQITPSR
;
A
#
# COMPACT_ATOMS: atom_id res chain seq x y z
N MET A 1 -20.24 11.77 -11.62
CA MET A 1 -19.20 11.30 -10.68
C MET A 1 -18.62 12.52 -10.00
N ASN A 2 -18.47 12.54 -8.67
CA ASN A 2 -18.06 13.74 -7.93
C ASN A 2 -16.57 14.04 -8.20
N THR A 3 -16.28 15.17 -8.86
CA THR A 3 -14.92 15.60 -9.23
C THR A 3 -14.03 15.80 -8.00
N GLU A 4 -14.59 16.30 -6.89
CA GLU A 4 -13.84 16.51 -5.66
C GLU A 4 -13.44 15.18 -5.00
N LEU A 5 -14.35 14.21 -5.01
CA LEU A 5 -14.07 12.85 -4.55
C LEU A 5 -12.91 12.22 -5.34
N GLN A 6 -12.91 12.38 -6.67
CA GLN A 6 -11.82 11.88 -7.52
C GLN A 6 -10.48 12.56 -7.20
N VAL A 7 -10.47 13.87 -6.96
CA VAL A 7 -9.25 14.61 -6.57
C VAL A 7 -8.70 14.09 -5.25
N LYS A 8 -9.56 13.87 -4.25
CA LYS A 8 -9.15 13.33 -2.95
C LYS A 8 -8.62 11.90 -3.07
N ILE A 9 -9.26 11.04 -3.86
CA ILE A 9 -8.77 9.68 -4.14
C ILE A 9 -7.41 9.72 -4.85
N ALA A 10 -7.25 10.57 -5.86
CA ALA A 10 -5.98 10.74 -6.56
C ALA A 10 -4.87 11.24 -5.63
N PHE A 11 -5.19 12.15 -4.70
CA PHE A 11 -4.24 12.60 -3.68
C PHE A 11 -3.77 11.46 -2.77
N GLN A 12 -4.69 10.61 -2.30
CA GLN A 12 -4.31 9.45 -1.48
C GLN A 12 -3.50 8.41 -2.26
N LYS A 13 -3.87 8.16 -3.52
CA LYS A 13 -3.08 7.34 -4.44
C LYS A 13 -1.63 7.86 -4.53
N ASN A 14 -1.45 9.16 -4.75
CA ASN A 14 -0.13 9.78 -4.87
C ASN A 14 0.69 9.66 -3.57
N LYS A 15 0.07 9.77 -2.40
CA LYS A 15 0.75 9.55 -1.11
C LYS A 15 1.30 8.13 -0.99
N ILE A 16 0.50 7.14 -1.38
CA ILE A 16 0.93 5.73 -1.33
C ILE A 16 2.02 5.47 -2.36
N GLU A 17 1.92 6.03 -3.57
CA GLU A 17 3.00 5.94 -4.57
C GLU A 17 4.31 6.56 -4.04
N GLN A 18 4.24 7.71 -3.37
CA GLN A 18 5.42 8.33 -2.74
C GLN A 18 6.02 7.45 -1.66
N PHE A 19 5.20 6.84 -0.81
CA PHE A 19 5.63 5.86 0.19
C PHE A 19 6.36 4.68 -0.47
N ILE A 20 5.77 4.06 -1.50
CA ILE A 20 6.37 2.92 -2.22
C ILE A 20 7.73 3.31 -2.80
N ASN A 21 7.82 4.46 -3.46
CA ASN A 21 9.05 4.96 -4.06
C ASN A 21 10.12 5.28 -2.99
N GLN A 22 9.72 5.86 -1.86
CA GLN A 22 10.62 6.14 -0.75
C GLN A 22 11.19 4.84 -0.17
N MET A 23 10.34 3.83 0.07
CA MET A 23 10.81 2.55 0.62
C MET A 23 11.74 1.83 -0.34
N ARG A 24 11.40 1.74 -1.63
CA ARG A 24 12.29 1.17 -2.65
C ARG A 24 13.64 1.89 -2.69
N LYS A 25 13.65 3.21 -2.58
CA LYS A 25 14.89 3.99 -2.51
C LYS A 25 15.72 3.65 -1.27
N ILE A 26 15.10 3.58 -0.09
CA ILE A 26 15.77 3.21 1.15
C ILE A 26 16.38 1.81 1.04
N LEU A 27 15.60 0.82 0.63
CA LEU A 27 16.06 -0.57 0.50
C LEU A 27 17.16 -0.72 -0.56
N SER A 28 17.12 0.10 -1.62
CA SER A 28 18.15 0.14 -2.66
C SER A 28 19.51 0.68 -2.19
N THR A 29 19.58 1.30 -1.01
CA THR A 29 20.88 1.74 -0.43
C THR A 29 21.65 0.63 0.26
N THR A 30 21.08 -0.58 0.34
CA THR A 30 21.75 -1.77 0.88
C THR A 30 23.02 -2.08 0.05
N PRO A 31 24.22 -2.10 0.67
CA PRO A 31 25.47 -2.26 -0.08
C PRO A 31 25.64 -3.62 -0.75
N ASP A 32 25.16 -4.68 -0.10
CA ASP A 32 25.21 -6.04 -0.65
C ASP A 32 24.11 -6.21 -1.71
N ALA A 33 24.51 -6.61 -2.92
CA ALA A 33 23.60 -6.67 -4.05
C ALA A 33 22.54 -7.77 -3.92
N ILE A 34 22.87 -8.90 -3.29
CA ILE A 34 21.95 -10.03 -3.10
C ILE A 34 20.92 -9.67 -2.04
N GLU A 35 21.37 -9.14 -0.90
CA GLU A 35 20.51 -8.66 0.18
C GLU A 35 19.63 -7.50 -0.28
N LYS A 36 20.15 -6.59 -1.13
CA LYS A 36 19.35 -5.53 -1.74
C LYS A 36 18.20 -6.10 -2.56
N GLU A 37 18.47 -7.06 -3.43
CA GLU A 37 17.46 -7.71 -4.28
C GLU A 37 16.40 -8.41 -3.40
N ASN A 38 16.85 -9.19 -2.42
CA ASN A 38 15.96 -9.91 -1.49
C ASN A 38 15.04 -8.94 -0.73
N ARG A 39 15.57 -7.82 -0.24
CA ARG A 39 14.77 -6.82 0.49
C ARG A 39 13.71 -6.15 -0.39
N LEU A 40 14.05 -5.87 -1.65
CA LEU A 40 13.11 -5.30 -2.60
C LEU A 40 12.02 -6.31 -2.97
N GLU A 41 12.38 -7.58 -3.15
CA GLU A 41 11.43 -8.67 -3.43
C GLU A 41 10.48 -8.90 -2.24
N VAL A 42 11.00 -8.93 -1.01
CA VAL A 42 10.19 -9.02 0.21
C VAL A 42 9.23 -7.84 0.29
N PHE A 43 9.71 -6.61 0.03
CA PHE A 43 8.85 -5.43 0.05
C PHE A 43 7.73 -5.49 -0.99
N ASP A 44 8.05 -5.83 -2.24
CA ASP A 44 7.05 -5.94 -3.31
C ASP A 44 6.04 -7.06 -3.03
N THR A 45 6.49 -8.17 -2.44
CA THR A 45 5.61 -9.28 -2.00
C THR A 45 4.65 -8.82 -0.91
N LEU A 46 5.15 -8.14 0.13
CA LEU A 46 4.33 -7.60 1.22
C LEU A 46 3.36 -6.52 0.72
N LEU A 47 3.78 -5.72 -0.25
CA LEU A 47 2.94 -4.70 -0.88
C LEU A 47 1.78 -5.35 -1.66
N LEU A 48 2.04 -6.43 -2.40
CA LEU A 48 1.00 -7.19 -3.08
C LEU A 48 0.07 -7.89 -2.10
N LEU A 49 0.61 -8.52 -1.05
CA LEU A 49 -0.20 -9.13 0.02
C LEU A 49 -1.12 -8.10 0.68
N ALA A 50 -0.64 -6.88 0.91
CA ALA A 50 -1.46 -5.81 1.47
C ALA A 50 -2.72 -5.55 0.63
N THR A 51 -2.75 -5.82 -0.68
CA THR A 51 -3.96 -5.58 -1.49
C THR A 51 -5.06 -6.63 -1.33
N TYR A 52 -4.73 -7.85 -0.89
CA TYR A 52 -5.71 -8.96 -0.92
C TYR A 52 -5.76 -9.81 0.36
N ALA A 53 -4.64 -9.97 1.06
CA ALA A 53 -4.55 -10.82 2.24
C ALA A 53 -5.44 -10.27 3.37
N ASP A 54 -5.88 -11.17 4.25
CA ASP A 54 -6.52 -10.75 5.49
C ASP A 54 -5.47 -10.21 6.47
N SER A 55 -5.88 -9.31 7.36
CA SER A 55 -4.95 -8.62 8.28
C SER A 55 -4.08 -9.57 9.12
N GLU A 56 -4.63 -10.71 9.55
CA GLU A 56 -3.88 -11.73 10.30
C GLU A 56 -2.82 -12.43 9.45
N GLU A 57 -3.13 -12.71 8.18
CA GLU A 57 -2.19 -13.31 7.24
C GLU A 57 -1.04 -12.35 6.93
N LEU A 58 -1.36 -11.08 6.71
CA LEU A 58 -0.36 -10.03 6.51
C LEU A 58 0.57 -9.89 7.72
N GLU A 59 0.02 -9.94 8.93
CA GLU A 59 0.82 -9.85 10.16
C GLU A 59 1.75 -11.05 10.35
N LYS A 60 1.27 -12.26 10.04
CA LYS A 60 2.12 -13.47 10.05
C LYS A 60 3.28 -13.33 9.06
N GLU A 61 3.02 -12.77 7.88
CA GLU A 61 4.07 -12.59 6.89
C GLU A 61 5.08 -11.51 7.30
N PHE A 62 4.66 -10.44 7.99
CA PHE A 62 5.61 -9.50 8.60
C PHE A 62 6.55 -10.19 9.60
N GLN A 63 6.00 -11.01 10.50
CA GLN A 63 6.80 -11.72 11.51
C GLN A 63 7.79 -12.72 10.87
N ARG A 64 7.38 -13.35 9.78
CA ARG A 64 8.19 -14.34 9.06
C ARG A 64 9.30 -13.70 8.24
N SER A 65 8.96 -12.69 7.45
CA SER A 65 9.86 -12.11 6.44
C SER A 65 10.69 -10.93 6.96
N LEU A 66 10.30 -10.34 8.09
CA LEU A 66 10.98 -9.20 8.70
C LEU A 66 11.24 -9.46 10.19
N PRO A 67 12.13 -10.41 10.54
CA PRO A 67 12.50 -10.64 11.93
C PRO A 67 13.09 -9.33 12.49
N GLN A 68 12.58 -8.88 13.64
CA GLN A 68 12.95 -7.61 14.31
C GLN A 68 12.26 -6.33 13.78
N TYR A 69 11.15 -6.43 13.04
CA TYR A 69 10.42 -5.22 12.59
C TYR A 69 9.97 -4.30 13.73
N GLU A 70 9.84 -4.80 14.96
CA GLU A 70 9.43 -4.02 16.13
C GLU A 70 10.54 -3.09 16.64
N THR A 71 11.82 -3.40 16.39
CA THR A 71 12.96 -2.61 16.89
C THR A 71 13.61 -1.73 15.82
N ASP A 72 13.42 -2.06 14.54
CA ASP A 72 13.88 -1.20 13.44
C ASP A 72 12.80 -0.17 13.07
N ASN A 73 13.07 1.11 13.30
CA ASN A 73 12.12 2.20 13.02
C ASN A 73 11.67 2.27 11.55
N THR A 74 12.54 1.93 10.61
CA THR A 74 12.25 1.97 9.17
C THR A 74 11.32 0.83 8.80
N ILE A 75 11.63 -0.37 9.28
CA ILE A 75 10.80 -1.55 9.05
C ILE A 75 9.45 -1.41 9.75
N ASN A 76 9.43 -0.88 10.99
CA ASN A 76 8.20 -0.58 11.72
C ASN A 76 7.31 0.40 10.96
N TYR A 77 7.89 1.49 10.45
CA TYR A 77 7.19 2.47 9.62
C TYR A 77 6.59 1.82 8.36
N MET A 78 7.39 0.99 7.67
CA MET A 78 6.93 0.24 6.50
C MET A 78 5.74 -0.67 6.82
N CYS A 79 5.82 -1.49 7.86
CA CYS A 79 4.73 -2.36 8.29
C CYS A 79 3.47 -1.56 8.66
N ARG A 80 3.61 -0.42 9.36
CA ARG A 80 2.47 0.45 9.68
C ARG A 80 1.77 0.96 8.41
N GLN A 81 2.53 1.43 7.42
CA GLN A 81 1.97 1.90 6.16
C GLN A 81 1.33 0.76 5.36
N LEU A 82 1.91 -0.43 5.35
CA LEU A 82 1.33 -1.61 4.71
C LEU A 82 0.02 -2.06 5.37
N ARG A 83 -0.11 -1.96 6.70
CA ARG A 83 -1.39 -2.22 7.41
C ARG A 83 -2.47 -1.22 7.00
N GLU A 84 -2.12 0.05 6.86
CA GLU A 84 -3.05 1.10 6.42
C GLU A 84 -3.52 0.86 4.98
N ILE A 85 -2.58 0.53 4.07
CA ILE A 85 -2.89 0.12 2.70
C ILE A 85 -3.83 -1.08 2.69
N ASN A 86 -3.55 -2.11 3.50
CA ASN A 86 -4.44 -3.27 3.62
C ASN A 86 -5.83 -2.89 4.10
N GLY A 87 -5.91 -2.00 5.08
CA GLY A 87 -7.16 -1.43 5.55
C GLY A 87 -7.96 -0.73 4.44
N PHE A 88 -7.30 0.03 3.57
CA PHE A 88 -7.94 0.66 2.41
C PHE A 88 -8.41 -0.39 1.40
N CYS A 89 -7.53 -1.30 0.98
CA CYS A 89 -7.83 -2.32 -0.03
C CYS A 89 -8.96 -3.26 0.41
N LYS A 90 -9.01 -3.62 1.69
CA LYS A 90 -10.05 -4.50 2.26
C LYS A 90 -11.29 -3.74 2.75
N CYS A 91 -11.33 -2.41 2.60
CA CYS A 91 -12.40 -1.54 3.10
C CYS A 91 -12.71 -1.76 4.60
N SER A 92 -11.71 -2.14 5.40
CA SER A 92 -11.87 -2.58 6.79
C SER A 92 -11.59 -1.50 7.83
N LEU A 93 -11.07 -0.34 7.41
CA LEU A 93 -10.83 0.79 8.31
C LEU A 93 -12.16 1.41 8.78
N SER A 94 -12.13 1.97 9.99
CA SER A 94 -13.28 2.65 10.57
C SER A 94 -13.67 3.90 9.78
N ASP A 95 -14.95 4.27 9.84
CA ASP A 95 -15.44 5.59 9.45
C ASP A 95 -14.63 6.73 10.07
N GLU A 96 -14.10 6.57 11.29
CA GLU A 96 -13.28 7.61 11.96
C GLU A 96 -11.88 7.79 11.37
N HIS A 97 -11.46 6.92 10.45
CA HIS A 97 -10.16 7.06 9.79
C HIS A 97 -10.08 8.39 9.04
N GLU A 98 -8.99 9.14 9.22
CA GLU A 98 -8.86 10.51 8.71
C GLU A 98 -9.12 10.61 7.20
N VAL A 99 -8.61 9.66 6.43
CA VAL A 99 -8.82 9.58 4.97
C VAL A 99 -10.29 9.36 4.63
N TYR A 100 -11.01 8.52 5.38
CA TYR A 100 -12.43 8.26 5.12
C TYR A 100 -13.29 9.46 5.52
N GLN A 101 -13.02 10.08 6.67
CA GLN A 101 -13.69 11.32 7.06
C GLN A 101 -13.53 12.39 5.97
N ASP A 102 -12.31 12.62 5.50
CA ASP A 102 -12.02 13.59 4.45
C ASP A 102 -12.74 13.26 3.14
N LEU A 103 -12.78 11.99 2.72
CA LEU A 103 -13.54 11.56 1.54
C LEU A 103 -15.04 11.79 1.70
N PHE A 104 -15.60 11.47 2.87
CA PHE A 104 -17.05 11.56 3.11
C PHE A 104 -17.57 12.99 3.18
N THR A 105 -16.72 13.96 3.53
CA THR A 105 -17.12 15.40 3.47
C THR A 105 -17.57 15.84 2.08
N THR A 106 -17.09 15.18 1.02
CA THR A 106 -17.47 15.50 -0.37
C THR A 106 -18.83 14.92 -0.76
N ILE A 107 -19.39 14.02 0.04
CA ILE A 107 -20.65 13.32 -0.26
C ILE A 107 -21.81 14.11 0.34
N THR A 108 -22.66 14.69 -0.50
CA THR A 108 -23.81 15.54 -0.09
C THR A 108 -24.77 14.84 0.87
N LEU A 109 -24.95 13.52 0.74
CA LEU A 109 -25.75 12.68 1.63
C LEU A 109 -24.99 11.37 1.92
N PRO A 110 -24.14 11.34 2.97
CA PRO A 110 -23.21 10.23 3.24
C PRO A 110 -23.94 9.03 3.88
N SER A 111 -24.89 8.46 3.14
CA SER A 111 -25.51 7.18 3.50
C SER A 111 -24.47 6.06 3.59
N THR A 112 -24.76 4.99 4.32
CA THR A 112 -23.90 3.79 4.41
C THR A 112 -23.49 3.28 3.03
N ARG A 113 -24.42 3.28 2.07
CA ARG A 113 -24.15 2.88 0.69
C ARG A 113 -23.18 3.84 -0.01
N ALA A 114 -23.40 5.14 0.09
CA ALA A 114 -22.53 6.13 -0.55
C ALA A 114 -21.10 6.11 0.03
N LYS A 115 -20.98 5.95 1.35
CA LYS A 115 -19.69 5.76 2.02
C LYS A 115 -18.98 4.49 1.54
N HIS A 116 -19.71 3.37 1.47
CA HIS A 116 -19.16 2.12 0.97
C HIS A 116 -18.66 2.25 -0.47
N SER A 117 -19.42 2.87 -1.38
CA SER A 117 -18.99 3.06 -2.76
C SER A 117 -17.75 3.97 -2.88
N ALA A 118 -17.60 4.96 -1.98
CA ALA A 118 -16.37 5.76 -1.93
C ALA A 118 -15.16 4.93 -1.46
N ARG A 119 -15.35 4.00 -0.51
CA ARG A 119 -14.29 3.07 -0.08
C ARG A 119 -13.89 2.12 -1.18
N GLU A 120 -14.86 1.54 -1.89
CA GLU A 120 -14.60 0.63 -3.02
C GLU A 120 -13.80 1.35 -4.09
N LEU A 121 -14.18 2.58 -4.45
CA LEU A 121 -13.46 3.34 -5.46
C LEU A 121 -12.02 3.64 -5.02
N LEU A 122 -11.80 3.98 -3.74
CA LEU A 122 -10.44 4.15 -3.20
C LEU A 122 -9.66 2.84 -3.22
N SER A 123 -10.28 1.75 -2.75
CA SER A 123 -9.69 0.40 -2.72
C SER A 123 -9.25 -0.04 -4.11
N GLU A 124 -10.15 0.04 -5.10
CA GLU A 124 -9.86 -0.32 -6.49
C GLU A 124 -8.72 0.53 -7.05
N THR A 125 -8.73 1.84 -6.78
CA THR A 125 -7.70 2.76 -7.26
C THR A 125 -6.31 2.42 -6.69
N ILE A 126 -6.23 2.17 -5.38
CA ILE A 126 -4.97 1.82 -4.71
C ILE A 126 -4.49 0.44 -5.15
N SER A 127 -5.38 -0.56 -5.13
CA SER A 127 -5.06 -1.94 -5.47
C SER A 127 -4.54 -2.04 -6.90
N LYS A 128 -5.21 -1.37 -7.86
CA LYS A 128 -4.78 -1.32 -9.25
C LYS A 128 -3.40 -0.68 -9.39
N MET A 129 -3.17 0.47 -8.75
CA MET A 129 -1.86 1.14 -8.79
C MET A 129 -0.75 0.23 -8.24
N ILE A 130 -0.99 -0.48 -7.14
CA ILE A 130 -0.02 -1.39 -6.54
C ILE A 130 0.29 -2.54 -7.51
N ILE A 131 -0.73 -3.21 -8.04
CA ILE A 131 -0.57 -4.33 -8.99
C ILE A 131 0.21 -3.87 -10.24
N GLU A 132 -0.10 -2.69 -10.78
CA GLU A 132 0.63 -2.14 -11.92
C GLU A 132 2.10 -1.86 -11.57
N THR A 133 2.36 -1.33 -10.38
CA THR A 133 3.69 -0.94 -9.91
C THR A 133 4.58 -2.14 -9.53
N THR A 134 3.99 -3.23 -9.03
CA THR A 134 4.72 -4.48 -8.72
C THR A 134 4.96 -5.30 -9.99
N ASN A 135 3.99 -5.40 -10.90
CA ASN A 135 4.19 -6.06 -12.20
C ASN A 135 5.26 -5.37 -13.05
N ALA A 136 5.28 -4.03 -13.05
CA ALA A 136 6.32 -3.27 -13.73
C ALA A 136 7.72 -3.54 -13.14
N ALA A 137 7.84 -3.70 -11.82
CA ALA A 137 9.12 -4.00 -11.16
C ALA A 137 9.67 -5.38 -11.56
N HIS A 138 8.83 -6.42 -11.62
CA HIS A 138 9.25 -7.75 -12.11
C HIS A 138 9.67 -7.74 -13.59
N THR A 139 9.15 -6.82 -14.39
CA THR A 139 9.51 -6.72 -15.82
C THR A 139 10.95 -6.21 -16.02
N TYR A 140 11.51 -5.45 -15.08
CA TYR A 140 12.91 -4.96 -15.17
C TYR A 140 13.97 -5.94 -14.64
N GLN A 141 13.56 -7.03 -13.96
CA GLN A 141 14.46 -8.09 -13.48
C GLN A 141 14.84 -9.09 -14.59
N ILE A 142 14.17 -9.09 -15.74
CA ILE A 142 14.49 -9.93 -16.90
C ILE A 142 15.31 -9.15 -17.92
N THR A 143 16.47 -8.64 -17.50
CA THR A 143 17.49 -8.21 -18.47
C THR A 143 18.51 -9.36 -18.59
N PRO A 144 18.60 -10.08 -19.72
CA PRO A 144 19.59 -11.13 -19.85
C PRO A 144 20.97 -10.48 -19.86
N SER A 145 21.82 -10.90 -18.92
CA SER A 145 23.26 -10.62 -18.93
C SER A 145 23.81 -10.92 -20.32
N ARG A 146 24.35 -9.90 -21.00
CA ARG A 146 25.19 -10.09 -22.19
C ARG A 146 26.65 -10.21 -21.77
#